data_AF-A0A0D0QH45-F1
#
_entry.id   AF-A0A0D0QH45-F1
#
_cell.length_a   1.000
_cell.length_b   1.000
_cell.length_c   1.000
_cell.angle_alpha   90.00
_cell.angle_beta   90.00
_cell.angle_gamma   90.00
#
_symmetry.space_group_name_H-M   'P 1'
#
loop_
_entity.id
_entity.type
_entity.pdbx_description
1 polymer ?
#
loop_
_entity_poly.entity_id
_entity_poly.type
_entity_poly.pdbx_seq_one_letter_code
_entity_poly.pdbx_strand_id
1 'polypeptide(L)' 'MPFRKLAIATALATLPAGAALAGGFADEIVEAPVQIVEPVAPRGSLPGWVIPAVLVAGLVALAVSGDDSDDDEDSAAF' A
#
# COMPACT_ATOMS: atom_id res chain seq x y z
N MET A 1 -11.95 -16.81 -16.07
CA MET A 1 -12.78 -15.91 -15.24
C MET A 1 -11.90 -14.85 -14.55
N PRO A 2 -11.60 -13.72 -15.21
CA PRO A 2 -10.76 -12.65 -14.66
C PRO A 2 -11.41 -11.90 -13.48
N PHE A 3 -12.75 -11.94 -13.39
CA PHE A 3 -13.54 -11.25 -12.37
C PHE A 3 -13.24 -11.68 -10.93
N ARG A 4 -12.89 -12.97 -10.72
CA ARG A 4 -12.54 -13.49 -9.38
C ARG A 4 -11.20 -12.93 -8.87
N LYS A 5 -10.23 -12.71 -9.77
CA LYS A 5 -8.93 -12.11 -9.42
C LYS A 5 -9.08 -10.64 -9.05
N LEU A 6 -9.96 -9.93 -9.77
CA LEU A 6 -10.29 -8.52 -9.51
C LEU A 6 -11.00 -8.35 -8.15
N ALA A 7 -11.96 -9.23 -7.83
CA ALA A 7 -12.64 -9.23 -6.54
C ALA A 7 -11.70 -9.47 -5.35
N ILE A 8 -10.72 -10.37 -5.50
CA ILE A 8 -9.72 -10.66 -4.47
C ILE A 8 -8.77 -9.47 -4.26
N ALA A 9 -8.31 -8.82 -5.35
CA ALA A 9 -7.43 -7.66 -5.27
C ALA A 9 -8.10 -6.46 -4.56
N THR A 10 -9.38 -6.19 -4.86
CA THR A 10 -10.14 -5.12 -4.20
C THR A 10 -10.34 -5.38 -2.70
N ALA A 11 -10.56 -6.64 -2.31
CA ALA A 11 -10.73 -7.00 -0.90
C ALA A 11 -9.46 -6.78 -0.06
N LEU A 12 -8.26 -7.02 -0.64
CA LEU A 12 -6.99 -6.74 0.04
C LEU A 12 -6.71 -5.24 0.15
N ALA A 13 -7.08 -4.44 -0.85
CA ALA A 13 -6.86 -3.00 -0.87
C ALA A 13 -7.68 -2.24 0.19
N THR A 14 -8.78 -2.81 0.68
CA THR A 14 -9.65 -2.19 1.70
C THR A 14 -9.24 -2.46 3.16
N LEU A 15 -8.28 -3.36 3.40
CA LEU A 15 -7.83 -3.72 4.75
C LEU A 15 -7.08 -2.63 5.54
N PRO A 16 -6.34 -1.67 4.96
CA PRO A 16 -5.60 -0.69 5.76
C PRO A 16 -6.48 0.42 6.37
N ALA A 17 -7.80 0.41 6.15
CA ALA A 17 -8.73 1.38 6.75
C ALA A 17 -8.84 1.25 8.29
N GLY A 18 -8.38 0.14 8.89
CA GLY A 18 -8.49 -0.13 10.33
C GLY A 18 -7.38 0.48 11.21
N ALA A 19 -6.28 0.98 10.64
CA ALA A 19 -5.15 1.49 11.43
C ALA A 19 -5.41 2.87 12.11
N ALA A 20 -6.59 3.46 11.90
CA ALA A 20 -6.97 4.76 12.46
C ALA A 20 -7.67 4.67 13.85
N LEU A 21 -7.84 3.48 14.43
CA LEU A 21 -8.37 3.31 15.80
C LEU A 21 -7.25 3.08 16.83
N ALA A 22 -6.25 3.97 16.85
CA ALA A 22 -5.19 3.98 17.87
C ALA A 22 -5.60 4.79 19.11
N GLY A 23 -6.70 4.41 19.78
CA GLY A 23 -7.24 5.11 20.97
C GLY A 23 -7.54 4.23 22.18
N GLY A 24 -7.10 2.96 22.19
CA GLY A 24 -7.65 1.93 23.10
C GLY A 24 -6.83 1.54 24.33
N PHE A 25 -5.56 1.95 24.47
CA PHE A 25 -4.71 1.55 25.61
C PHE A 25 -3.69 2.64 25.97
N ALA A 26 -4.17 3.85 26.24
CA ALA A 26 -3.33 4.88 26.84
C ALA A 26 -3.31 4.67 28.36
N ASP A 27 -2.11 4.49 28.91
CA ASP A 27 -1.82 4.45 30.34
C ASP A 27 -2.27 5.75 31.03
N GLU A 28 -2.55 5.72 32.34
CA GLU A 28 -2.98 6.91 33.10
C GLU A 28 -1.94 8.04 32.96
N ILE A 29 -2.41 9.23 32.60
CA ILE A 29 -1.54 10.40 32.45
C ILE A 29 -1.15 10.89 33.84
N VAL A 30 -0.05 10.36 34.39
CA VAL A 30 0.63 10.94 35.55
C VAL A 30 1.37 12.19 35.07
N GLU A 31 1.15 13.32 35.75
CA GLU A 31 1.78 14.60 35.41
C GLU A 31 3.28 14.51 35.66
N ALA A 32 4.03 14.18 34.60
CA ALA A 32 5.48 14.22 34.60
C ALA A 32 5.94 15.68 34.71
N PRO A 33 7.03 15.97 35.45
CA PRO A 33 7.60 17.32 35.50
C PRO A 33 7.81 17.84 34.09
N VAL A 34 7.34 19.06 33.82
CA VAL A 34 7.35 19.68 32.49
C VAL A 34 8.77 19.77 31.98
N GLN A 35 9.22 18.76 31.24
CA GLN A 35 10.46 18.79 30.51
C GLN A 35 10.22 19.55 29.21
N ILE A 36 10.67 20.79 29.18
CA ILE A 36 10.70 21.61 27.96
C ILE A 36 11.80 21.04 27.08
N VAL A 37 11.46 20.00 26.33
CA VAL A 37 12.32 19.49 25.26
C VAL A 37 12.09 20.40 24.06
N GLU A 38 13.12 21.14 23.66
CA GLU A 38 13.08 21.86 22.39
C GLU A 38 12.72 20.87 21.27
N PRO A 39 11.65 21.13 20.49
CA PRO A 39 11.28 20.24 19.42
C PRO A 39 12.42 20.22 18.40
N VAL A 40 13.15 19.10 18.34
CA VAL A 40 14.04 18.81 17.23
C VAL A 40 13.23 18.92 15.95
N ALA A 41 13.66 19.81 15.05
CA ALA A 41 13.00 19.97 13.76
C ALA A 41 12.91 18.59 13.07
N PRO A 42 11.73 18.20 12.54
CA PRO A 42 11.58 16.96 11.82
C PRO A 42 12.66 16.88 10.72
N ARG A 43 13.47 15.82 10.76
CA ARG A 43 14.42 15.56 9.68
C ARG A 43 13.62 15.39 8.39
N GLY A 44 14.11 15.98 7.29
CA GLY A 44 13.36 16.12 6.04
C GLY A 44 12.63 14.83 5.64
N SER A 45 11.33 14.95 5.39
CA SER A 45 10.48 13.85 4.91
C SER A 45 10.45 13.82 3.40
N LEU A 46 10.27 12.62 2.82
CA LEU A 46 9.95 12.50 1.40
C LEU A 46 8.65 13.26 1.11
N PRO A 47 8.55 13.94 -0.05
CA PRO A 47 7.31 14.57 -0.46
C PRO A 47 6.15 13.56 -0.46
N GLY A 48 4.97 13.95 0.04
CA GLY A 48 3.82 13.05 0.18
C GLY A 48 3.33 12.42 -1.14
N TRP A 49 3.78 12.92 -2.29
CA TRP A 49 3.48 12.39 -3.61
C TRP A 49 4.36 11.20 -4.03
N VAL A 50 5.48 10.94 -3.33
CA VAL A 50 6.42 9.88 -3.71
C VAL A 50 5.77 8.51 -3.66
N ILE A 51 5.02 8.20 -2.58
CA ILE A 51 4.33 6.91 -2.45
C ILE A 51 3.28 6.72 -3.56
N PRO A 52 2.35 7.68 -3.81
CA PRO A 52 1.45 7.61 -4.96
C PRO A 52 2.16 7.42 -6.32
N ALA A 53 3.25 8.14 -6.57
CA ALA A 53 3.96 8.06 -7.85
C ALA A 53 4.61 6.69 -8.06
N VAL A 54 5.21 6.09 -7.03
CA VAL A 54 5.80 4.76 -7.10
C VAL A 54 4.72 3.70 -7.37
N LEU A 55 3.55 3.83 -6.73
CA LEU A 55 2.44 2.91 -6.98
C LEU A 55 1.94 3.00 -8.43
N VAL A 56 1.74 4.20 -8.96
CA VAL A 56 1.32 4.39 -10.36
C VAL A 56 2.35 3.80 -11.33
N ALA A 57 3.63 4.09 -11.12
CA ALA A 57 4.71 3.55 -11.96
C ALA A 57 4.76 2.02 -11.90
N GLY A 58 4.61 1.42 -10.72
CA GLY A 58 4.57 -0.03 -10.54
C GLY A 58 3.39 -0.69 -11.25
N LEU A 59 2.20 -0.06 -11.20
CA LEU A 59 1.01 -0.56 -11.89
C LEU A 59 1.15 -0.47 -13.42
N VAL A 60 1.74 0.61 -13.94
CA VAL A 60 2.03 0.74 -15.37
C VAL A 60 3.04 -0.31 -15.83
N ALA A 61 4.12 -0.52 -15.07
CA ALA A 61 5.11 -1.55 -15.37
C ALA A 61 4.49 -2.96 -15.38
N LEU A 62 3.62 -3.25 -14.40
CA LEU A 62 2.89 -4.51 -14.34
C LEU A 62 1.96 -4.70 -15.54
N ALA A 63 1.27 -3.64 -15.97
CA ALA A 63 0.37 -3.70 -17.12
C ALA A 63 1.12 -3.93 -18.44
N VAL A 64 2.30 -3.33 -18.61
CA VAL A 64 3.13 -3.50 -19.81
C VAL A 64 3.83 -4.87 -19.84
N SER A 65 4.12 -5.46 -18.68
CA SER A 65 4.83 -6.74 -18.60
C SER A 65 3.97 -7.97 -18.93
N GLY A 66 2.67 -7.80 -19.22
CA GLY A 66 1.70 -8.88 -19.38
C GLY A 66 1.30 -9.24 -20.83
N ASP A 67 1.96 -8.68 -21.85
CA ASP A 67 1.55 -8.80 -23.27
C ASP A 67 2.22 -9.95 -24.06
N ASP A 68 3.05 -10.79 -23.43
CA ASP A 68 3.89 -11.77 -24.16
C ASP A 68 3.66 -13.23 -23.75
N SER A 69 2.41 -13.73 -23.72
CA SER A 69 2.10 -15.17 -23.71
C SER A 69 0.59 -15.43 -23.88
N ASP A 70 0.09 -15.32 -25.10
CA ASP A 70 -1.16 -15.96 -25.54
C ASP A 70 -1.01 -16.28 -27.05
N ASP A 71 -0.11 -17.19 -27.40
CA ASP A 71 -0.10 -17.86 -28.73
C ASP A 71 0.73 -19.15 -28.63
N ASP A 72 0.07 -20.28 -28.35
CA ASP A 72 0.54 -21.64 -28.69
C ASP A 72 -0.70 -22.56 -28.81
N GLU A 73 -1.35 -22.38 -29.95
CA GLU A 73 -2.00 -23.39 -30.83
C GLU A 73 -2.56 -24.69 -30.22
N ASP A 74 -3.89 -24.73 -30.20
CA ASP A 74 -4.70 -25.89 -30.56
C ASP A 74 -4.36 -26.37 -31.99
N SER A 75 -3.25 -27.09 -32.20
CA SER A 75 -3.05 -27.93 -33.41
C SER A 75 -1.88 -28.92 -33.31
N ALA A 76 -2.17 -30.16 -32.88
CA ALA A 76 -1.56 -31.43 -33.35
C ALA A 76 -2.14 -32.54 -32.46
N ALA A 77 -3.24 -33.22 -32.82
CA ALA A 77 -3.21 -34.38 -33.71
C ALA A 77 -1.99 -35.28 -33.45
N PHE A 78 -2.13 -36.27 -32.56
CA PHE A 78 -1.86 -37.71 -32.77
C PHE A 78 -2.33 -38.51 -31.56
#